data_AF-A0A1F2X140-F1
#
_entry.id   AF-A0A1F2X140-F1
#
_cell.length_a   1.000
_cell.length_b   1.000
_cell.length_c   1.000
_cell.angle_alpha   90.00
_cell.angle_beta   90.00
_cell.angle_gamma   90.00
#
_symmetry.space_group_name_H-M   'P 1'
#
loop_
_entity.id
_entity.type
_entity.pdbx_description
1 polymer ?
#
loop_
_entity_poly.entity_id
_entity_poly.type
_entity_poly.pdbx_seq_one_letter_code
_entity_poly.pdbx_strand_id
1 'polypeptide(L)' 'MVDFFDLDNLLAQLILALGAALVVGNAYALVMARRGVKPKGADGELRRGRAWFLLGVGLVIAVWGAASLIAR' A
#
# COMPACT_ATOMS: atom_id res chain seq x y z
N MET A 1 -14.64 28.94 -2.27
CA MET A 1 -14.35 28.14 -1.05
C MET A 1 -14.22 26.71 -1.54
N VAL A 2 -13.04 26.10 -1.44
CA VAL A 2 -12.93 24.65 -1.68
C VAL A 2 -13.81 24.00 -0.61
N ASP A 3 -14.79 23.21 -1.02
CA ASP A 3 -15.65 22.51 -0.08
C ASP A 3 -14.78 21.61 0.79
N PHE A 4 -14.65 21.98 2.08
CA PHE A 4 -13.85 21.25 3.06
C PHE A 4 -14.24 19.75 3.09
N PHE A 5 -15.51 19.46 2.84
CA PHE A 5 -16.05 18.11 2.74
C PHE A 5 -15.46 17.28 1.58
N ASP A 6 -15.10 17.91 0.46
CA ASP A 6 -14.52 17.23 -0.71
C ASP A 6 -13.04 16.92 -0.49
N LEU A 7 -12.33 17.79 0.25
CA LEU A 7 -10.93 17.56 0.62
C LEU A 7 -10.78 16.32 1.51
N ASP A 8 -11.68 16.11 2.47
CA ASP A 8 -11.62 14.93 3.32
C ASP A 8 -11.88 13.63 2.54
N ASN A 9 -12.78 13.67 1.55
CA ASN A 9 -13.05 12.52 0.69
C ASN A 9 -11.85 12.21 -0.20
N LEU A 10 -11.26 13.25 -0.80
CA LEU A 10 -10.01 13.14 -1.55
C LEU A 10 -8.88 12.57 -0.68
N LEU A 11 -8.74 13.04 0.56
CA LEU A 11 -7.74 12.55 1.49
C LEU A 11 -7.96 11.07 1.81
N ALA A 12 -9.19 10.65 2.09
CA ALA A 12 -9.52 9.26 2.36
C ALA A 12 -9.24 8.35 1.14
N GLN A 13 -9.51 8.82 -0.08
CA GLN A 13 -9.16 8.12 -1.32
C GLN A 13 -7.64 8.02 -1.51
N LEU A 14 -6.88 9.08 -1.22
CA LEU A 14 -5.42 9.07 -1.29
C LEU A 14 -4.80 8.11 -0.25
N ILE A 15 -5.32 8.12 0.98
CA ILE A 15 -4.92 7.19 2.05
C ILE A 15 -5.18 5.75 1.60
N LEU A 16 -6.39 5.47 1.11
CA LEU A 16 -6.75 4.14 0.60
C LEU A 16 -5.82 3.71 -0.55
N ALA A 17 -5.61 4.57 -1.54
CA ALA A 17 -4.75 4.29 -2.69
C ALA A 17 -3.30 4.02 -2.27
N LEU A 18 -2.76 4.82 -1.35
CA LEU A 18 -1.41 4.63 -0.81
C LEU A 18 -1.28 3.30 -0.06
N GLY A 19 -2.25 2.99 0.81
CA GLY A 19 -2.30 1.73 1.53
C GLY A 19 -2.37 0.54 0.56
N ALA A 20 -3.26 0.60 -0.42
CA ALA A 20 -3.39 -0.43 -1.46
C ALA A 20 -2.09 -0.61 -2.26
N ALA A 21 -1.42 0.48 -2.65
CA ALA A 21 -0.15 0.42 -3.36
C ALA A 21 0.94 -0.28 -2.54
N LEU A 22 1.02 0.01 -1.24
CA LEU A 22 1.93 -0.68 -0.32
C LEU A 22 1.60 -2.18 -0.22
N VAL A 23 0.33 -2.55 -0.09
CA VAL A 23 -0.07 -3.97 -0.01
C VAL A 23 0.28 -4.69 -1.30
N VAL A 24 -0.17 -4.20 -2.44
CA VAL A 24 -0.01 -4.86 -3.74
C VAL A 24 1.47 -4.94 -4.12
N GLY A 25 2.22 -3.85 -3.99
CA GLY A 25 3.64 -3.81 -4.35
C GLY A 25 4.49 -4.77 -3.50
N ASN A 26 4.27 -4.78 -2.17
CA ASN A 26 5.03 -5.67 -1.29
C ASN A 26 4.59 -7.13 -1.38
N ALA A 27 3.29 -7.40 -1.54
CA ALA A 27 2.79 -8.76 -1.78
C ALA A 27 3.36 -9.33 -3.07
N TYR A 28 3.35 -8.54 -4.16
CA TYR A 28 3.94 -8.94 -5.43
C TYR A 28 5.45 -9.21 -5.29
N ALA A 29 6.19 -8.34 -4.60
CA ALA A 29 7.61 -8.54 -4.34
C ALA A 29 7.88 -9.84 -3.55
N LEU A 30 7.08 -10.13 -2.52
CA LEU A 30 7.19 -11.37 -1.74
C LEU A 30 6.88 -12.62 -2.58
N VAL A 31 5.87 -12.56 -3.44
CA VAL A 31 5.51 -13.66 -4.36
C VAL A 31 6.63 -13.91 -5.36
N MET A 32 7.18 -12.86 -5.98
CA MET A 32 8.28 -13.00 -6.94
C MET A 32 9.56 -13.53 -6.27
N ALA A 33 9.87 -13.05 -5.07
CA ALA A 33 10.99 -13.57 -4.29
C ALA A 33 10.82 -15.04 -3.91
N ARG A 34 9.59 -15.51 -3.64
CA ARG A 34 9.29 -16.95 -3.43
C ARG A 34 9.47 -17.77 -4.70
N ARG A 35 9.22 -17.19 -5.87
CA ARG A 35 9.42 -17.83 -7.18
C ARG A 35 10.88 -17.77 -7.67
N GLY A 36 11.79 -17.15 -6.91
CA GLY A 36 13.18 -16.96 -7.31
C GLY A 36 13.38 -15.95 -8.45
N VAL A 37 12.34 -15.19 -8.81
CA VAL A 37 12.40 -14.20 -9.89
C VAL A 37 12.94 -12.88 -9.33
N LYS A 38 14.03 -12.39 -9.91
CA LYS A 38 14.61 -11.07 -9.59
C LYS A 38 14.34 -10.09 -10.73
N PRO A 39 14.10 -8.79 -10.44
CA PRO A 39 13.99 -7.77 -11.47
C PRO A 39 15.30 -7.65 -12.26
N LYS A 40 15.21 -7.34 -13.55
CA LYS A 40 16.39 -7.07 -14.39
C LYS A 40 17.11 -5.82 -13.86
N GLY A 41 18.42 -5.92 -13.62
CA GLY A 41 19.23 -4.80 -13.12
C GLY A 41 19.08 -4.50 -11.63
N ALA A 42 18.43 -5.38 -10.85
CA ALA A 42 18.37 -5.24 -9.41
C ALA A 42 19.59 -5.92 -8.74
N ASP A 43 20.42 -5.11 -8.09
CA ASP A 43 21.50 -5.62 -7.23
C ASP A 43 20.96 -5.93 -5.82
N GLY A 44 21.28 -7.12 -5.32
CA GLY A 44 20.96 -7.56 -3.96
C GLY A 44 19.72 -8.45 -3.83
N GLU A 45 19.38 -8.76 -2.57
CA GLU A 45 18.23 -9.60 -2.22
C GLU A 45 17.07 -8.77 -1.68
N LEU A 46 15.85 -9.26 -1.88
CA LEU A 46 14.68 -8.67 -1.26
C LEU A 46 14.81 -8.78 0.27
N ARG A 47 14.85 -7.65 0.96
CA ARG A 47 14.74 -7.57 2.42
C ARG A 47 13.34 -7.98 2.87
N ARG A 48 13.11 -9.29 3.03
CA ARG A 48 11.80 -9.89 3.32
C ARG A 48 11.12 -9.28 4.54
N GLY A 49 11.89 -8.99 5.61
CA GLY A 49 11.35 -8.33 6.81
C GLY A 49 10.76 -6.96 6.52
N ARG A 50 11.43 -6.14 5.70
CA ARG A 50 10.91 -4.82 5.28
C ARG A 50 9.66 -4.95 4.43
N ALA A 51 9.64 -5.91 3.49
CA ALA A 51 8.49 -6.12 2.62
C ALA A 51 7.25 -6.57 3.42
N TRP A 52 7.40 -7.48 4.38
CA TRP A 52 6.31 -7.89 5.28
C TRP A 52 5.83 -6.73 6.16
N PHE A 53 6.75 -5.93 6.71
CA PHE A 53 6.39 -4.76 7.49
C PHE A 53 5.58 -3.75 6.67
N LEU A 54 6.05 -3.40 5.46
CA LEU A 54 5.35 -2.46 4.58
C LEU A 54 4.01 -3.01 4.08
N LEU A 55 3.90 -4.32 3.86
CA LEU A 55 2.61 -4.97 3.57
C LEU A 55 1.63 -4.79 4.74
N GLY A 56 2.07 -5.04 5.97
CA GLY A 56 1.26 -4.85 7.18
C GLY A 56 0.84 -3.39 7.39
N VAL A 57 1.78 -2.45 7.25
CA VAL A 57 1.48 -1.01 7.30
C VAL A 57 0.48 -0.62 6.21
N GLY A 58 0.69 -1.10 4.99
CA GLY A 58 -0.23 -0.87 3.87
C GLY A 58 -1.65 -1.37 4.16
N LEU A 59 -1.79 -2.56 4.77
CA LEU A 59 -3.10 -3.10 5.14
C LEU A 59 -3.82 -2.22 6.16
N VAL A 60 -3.12 -1.77 7.20
CA VAL A 60 -3.69 -0.87 8.22
C VAL A 60 -4.17 0.43 7.57
N ILE A 61 -3.32 1.04 6.74
CA ILE A 61 -3.64 2.29 6.03
C ILE A 61 -4.82 2.10 5.07
N ALA A 62 -4.84 1.01 4.28
CA ALA A 62 -5.90 0.74 3.32
C ALA A 62 -7.24 0.51 4.02
N VAL A 63 -7.25 -0.27 5.10
CA VAL A 63 -8.46 -0.51 5.90
C VAL A 63 -8.97 0.80 6.51
N TRP A 64 -8.08 1.65 7.03
CA TRP A 64 -8.46 2.95 7.57
C TRP A 64 -9.07 3.87 6.50
N GLY A 65 -8.41 3.98 5.33
CA GLY A 65 -8.90 4.78 4.21
C GLY A 65 -10.26 4.30 3.72
N ALA A 66 -10.43 2.99 3.55
CA ALA A 66 -11.71 2.40 3.18
C ALA A 66 -12.80 2.64 4.23
N ALA A 67 -12.49 2.45 5.52
CA ALA A 67 -13.42 2.72 6.61
C ALA A 67 -13.87 4.19 6.63
N SER A 68 -12.95 5.12 6.38
CA SER A 68 -13.24 6.56 6.32
C SER A 68 -14.17 6.93 5.17
N LEU A 69 -14.11 6.21 4.04
CA LEU A 69 -15.02 6.40 2.91
C LEU A 69 -16.40 5.77 3.15
N ILE A 70 -16.47 4.64 3.85
CA ILE A 70 -17.71 3.90 4.09
C ILE A 70 -18.50 4.52 5.25
N ALA A 71 -17.83 5.00 6.29
CA ALA A 71 -18.46 5.54 7.50
C ALA A 71 -18.92 7.00 7.38
N ARG A 72 -18.94 7.55 6.15
CA ARG A 72 -19.40 8.90 5.85
C ARG A 72 -20.84 8.95 5.41
#